data_AF-A0AAV0UX50-F1
#
_entry.id   AF-A0AAV0UX50-F1
#
_cell.length_a   1.000
_cell.length_b   1.000
_cell.length_c   1.000
_cell.angle_alpha   90.00
_cell.angle_beta   90.00
_cell.angle_gamma   90.00
#
_symmetry.space_group_name_H-M   'P 1'
#
loop_
_entity.id
_entity.type
_entity.pdbx_description
1 polymer ?
#
loop_
_entity_poly.entity_id
_entity_poly.type
_entity_poly.pdbx_seq_one_letter_code
_entity_poly.pdbx_strand_id
1 'polypeptide(L)'
;MKVETEQHDSSNGADAATAARLTAGESALSEMNAAFARCLSLVCPPIQYPPHCRFNPVRDAADTAEIETRLEEFFLHAKQLEQLFLIDSVRSLSCTGLESSASDDVPEELEQCGAKDGQQASELELEILNLEAELAEKNDLIDKYTDVVRGWEGKFKRLEHRMSPARE
;
A
#
# COMPACT_ATOMS: atom_id res chain seq x y z
N MET A 1 35.58 -49.83 -38.23
CA MET A 1 35.14 -49.11 -37.01
C MET A 1 34.61 -47.77 -37.49
N LYS A 2 33.32 -47.53 -37.75
CA LYS A 2 32.17 -47.42 -36.81
C LYS A 2 32.56 -46.70 -35.51
N VAL A 3 32.19 -45.42 -35.39
CA VAL A 3 31.25 -44.90 -34.37
C VAL A 3 30.54 -43.67 -34.96
N GLU A 4 29.26 -43.80 -35.26
CA GLU A 4 28.29 -42.71 -35.22
C GLU A 4 27.81 -42.57 -33.77
N THR A 5 27.55 -41.36 -33.30
CA THR A 5 26.51 -41.10 -32.30
C THR A 5 26.02 -39.67 -32.47
N GLU A 6 24.72 -39.57 -32.67
CA GLU A 6 23.88 -38.39 -32.79
C GLU A 6 23.62 -37.70 -31.44
N GLN A 7 22.90 -36.58 -31.54
CA GLN A 7 21.82 -36.09 -30.65
C GLN A 7 22.09 -35.00 -29.61
N HIS A 8 21.22 -33.97 -29.77
CA HIS A 8 20.66 -32.99 -28.82
C HIS A 8 21.64 -32.10 -28.03
N ASP A 9 21.42 -30.79 -27.93
CA ASP A 9 20.25 -30.28 -27.23
C ASP A 9 19.87 -28.85 -27.64
N SER A 10 18.56 -28.64 -27.72
CA SER A 10 17.90 -27.38 -28.04
C SER A 10 17.60 -26.66 -26.73
N SER A 11 18.36 -25.62 -26.35
CA SER A 11 18.00 -24.83 -25.16
C SER A 11 18.37 -23.34 -25.18
N ASN A 12 18.72 -22.75 -26.33
CA ASN A 12 19.01 -21.31 -26.42
C ASN A 12 17.78 -20.37 -26.34
N GLY A 13 16.56 -20.90 -26.21
CA GLY A 13 15.31 -20.13 -26.23
C GLY A 13 14.78 -19.68 -24.85
N ALA A 14 15.14 -20.37 -23.78
CA ALA A 14 14.57 -20.13 -22.44
C ALA A 14 15.24 -18.95 -21.70
N ASP A 15 16.55 -18.77 -21.88
CA ASP A 15 17.31 -17.68 -21.24
C ASP A 15 17.01 -16.31 -21.85
N ALA A 16 16.80 -16.24 -23.17
CA ALA A 16 16.45 -15.00 -23.85
C ALA A 16 15.04 -14.49 -23.44
N ALA A 17 14.09 -15.40 -23.26
CA ALA A 17 12.73 -15.06 -22.82
C ALA A 17 12.70 -14.59 -21.36
N THR A 18 13.56 -15.16 -20.50
CA THR A 18 13.67 -14.76 -19.09
C THR A 18 14.40 -13.43 -18.94
N ALA A 19 15.48 -13.20 -19.70
CA ALA A 19 16.17 -11.91 -19.78
C ALA A 19 15.28 -10.80 -20.38
N ALA A 20 14.47 -11.13 -21.39
CA ALA A 20 13.49 -10.20 -21.96
C ALA A 20 12.35 -9.87 -20.98
N ARG A 21 11.93 -10.83 -20.14
CA ARG A 21 10.93 -10.59 -19.08
C ARG A 21 11.47 -9.76 -17.93
N LEU A 22 12.73 -9.97 -17.54
CA LEU A 22 13.42 -9.16 -16.53
C LEU A 22 13.59 -7.72 -17.00
N THR A 23 14.05 -7.51 -18.24
CA THR A 23 14.20 -6.16 -18.82
C THR A 23 12.85 -5.48 -19.07
N ALA A 24 11.81 -6.23 -19.45
CA ALA A 24 10.45 -5.70 -19.52
C ALA A 24 9.94 -5.25 -18.13
N GLY A 25 10.18 -6.05 -17.09
CA GLY A 25 9.84 -5.71 -15.70
C GLY A 25 10.59 -4.48 -15.18
N GLU A 26 11.88 -4.36 -15.49
CA GLU A 26 12.68 -3.17 -15.17
C GLU A 26 12.17 -1.92 -15.90
N SER A 27 11.78 -2.05 -17.17
CA SER A 27 11.19 -0.95 -17.93
C SER A 27 9.84 -0.49 -17.35
N ALA A 28 9.00 -1.44 -16.93
CA ALA A 28 7.70 -1.15 -16.32
C ALA A 28 7.85 -0.46 -14.96
N LEU A 29 8.80 -0.90 -14.13
CA LEU A 29 9.14 -0.23 -12.87
C LEU A 29 9.69 1.18 -13.10
N SER A 30 10.56 1.34 -14.11
CA SER A 30 11.09 2.66 -14.47
C SER A 30 9.99 3.60 -14.96
N GLU A 31 9.04 3.11 -15.75
CA GLU A 31 7.92 3.91 -16.26
C GLU A 31 6.95 4.30 -15.14
N MET A 32 6.64 3.39 -14.22
CA MET A 32 5.82 3.65 -13.05
C MET A 32 6.50 4.66 -12.11
N ASN A 33 7.81 4.52 -11.86
CA ASN A 33 8.58 5.48 -11.06
C ASN A 33 8.62 6.86 -11.73
N ALA A 34 8.74 6.91 -13.07
CA ALA A 34 8.68 8.16 -13.82
C ALA A 34 7.28 8.80 -13.75
N ALA A 35 6.20 8.00 -13.82
CA ALA A 35 4.84 8.48 -13.64
C ALA A 35 4.63 9.03 -12.22
N PHE A 36 5.11 8.32 -11.20
CA PHE A 36 5.05 8.75 -9.81
C PHE A 36 5.83 10.05 -9.57
N ALA A 37 7.06 10.16 -10.10
CA ALA A 37 7.85 11.39 -10.03
C ALA A 37 7.16 12.58 -10.70
N ARG A 38 6.47 12.35 -11.84
CA ARG A 38 5.65 13.37 -12.51
C ARG A 38 4.48 13.80 -11.61
N CYS A 39 3.78 12.87 -10.98
CA CYS A 39 2.72 13.18 -10.02
C CYS A 39 3.26 14.00 -8.84
N LEU A 40 4.38 13.60 -8.24
CA LEU A 40 5.00 14.34 -7.15
C LEU A 40 5.42 15.76 -7.55
N SER A 41 5.91 15.95 -8.78
CA SER A 41 6.28 17.29 -9.27
C SER A 41 5.10 18.25 -9.41
N LEU A 42 3.87 17.74 -9.51
CA LEU A 42 2.64 18.54 -9.58
C LEU A 42 2.18 19.04 -8.21
N VAL A 43 2.40 18.25 -7.16
CA VAL A 43 1.96 18.55 -5.78
C VAL A 43 3.07 19.06 -4.86
N CYS A 44 4.33 18.77 -5.18
CA CYS A 44 5.49 19.19 -4.40
C CYS A 44 6.41 20.06 -5.26
N PRO A 45 6.40 21.41 -5.09
CA PRO A 45 7.34 22.26 -5.78
C PRO A 45 8.79 21.88 -5.38
N PRO A 46 9.76 21.95 -6.32
CA PRO A 46 11.16 21.65 -6.03
C PRO A 46 11.69 22.48 -4.86
N ILE A 47 12.34 21.82 -3.90
CA ILE A 47 12.91 22.48 -2.73
C ILE A 47 14.12 23.32 -3.18
N GLN A 48 13.94 24.63 -3.32
CA GLN A 48 15.05 25.57 -3.54
C GLN A 48 15.68 25.96 -2.20
N TYR A 49 17.01 25.93 -2.13
CA TYR A 49 17.78 26.41 -0.99
C TYR A 49 18.49 27.72 -1.34
N PRO A 50 18.39 28.77 -0.50
CA PRO A 50 17.70 28.83 0.79
C PRO A 50 16.17 28.83 0.61
N PRO A 51 15.40 28.24 1.53
CA PRO A 51 13.94 28.16 1.41
C PRO A 51 13.35 29.57 1.36
N HIS A 52 12.89 29.98 0.17
CA HIS A 52 12.26 31.28 -0.05
C HIS A 52 10.83 31.34 0.52
N CYS A 53 10.24 30.20 0.87
CA CYS A 53 8.93 30.10 1.49
C CYS A 53 9.03 30.32 3.00
N ARG A 54 8.84 31.56 3.44
CA ARG A 54 8.36 31.81 4.81
C ARG A 54 6.88 31.43 4.82
N PHE A 55 6.52 30.43 5.63
CA PHE A 55 5.13 30.05 5.91
C PHE A 55 4.25 31.29 6.07
N ASN A 56 3.24 31.42 5.22
CA ASN A 56 2.22 32.46 5.29
C ASN A 56 0.88 31.80 5.61
N PRO A 57 0.49 31.74 6.89
CA PRO A 57 -0.61 30.89 7.36
C PRO A 57 -1.98 31.22 6.74
N VAL A 58 -2.15 32.39 6.12
CA VAL A 58 -3.40 32.78 5.46
C VAL A 58 -3.45 32.34 4.00
N ARG A 59 -2.32 32.38 3.27
CA ARG A 59 -2.24 31.87 1.89
C ARG A 59 -2.18 30.35 1.88
N ASP A 60 -1.34 29.79 2.74
CA ASP A 60 -1.11 28.34 2.82
C ASP A 60 -2.40 27.60 3.24
N ALA A 61 -3.29 28.22 4.04
CA ALA A 61 -4.57 27.62 4.39
C ALA A 61 -5.57 27.54 3.21
N ALA A 62 -5.56 28.52 2.31
CA ALA A 62 -6.40 28.50 1.10
C ALA A 62 -5.87 27.47 0.09
N ASP A 63 -4.54 27.40 -0.07
CA ASP A 63 -3.89 26.42 -0.93
C ASP A 63 -4.10 24.99 -0.39
N THR A 64 -4.07 24.81 0.94
CA THR A 64 -4.34 23.50 1.58
C THR A 64 -5.78 23.05 1.35
N ALA A 65 -6.77 23.93 1.47
CA ALA A 65 -8.18 23.58 1.23
C ALA A 65 -8.44 23.22 -0.25
N GLU A 66 -7.79 23.91 -1.19
CA GLU A 66 -7.86 23.57 -2.62
C GLU A 66 -7.21 22.21 -2.91
N ILE A 67 -6.07 21.92 -2.27
CA ILE A 67 -5.38 20.63 -2.36
C ILE A 67 -6.27 19.51 -1.78
N GLU A 68 -6.88 19.72 -0.62
CA GLU A 68 -7.81 18.76 -0.01
C GLU A 68 -8.97 18.43 -0.95
N THR A 69 -9.59 19.46 -1.55
CA THR A 69 -10.69 19.27 -2.51
C THR A 69 -10.25 18.44 -3.73
N ARG A 70 -9.05 18.72 -4.27
CA ARG A 70 -8.51 17.94 -5.40
C ARG A 70 -8.17 16.51 -5.02
N LEU A 71 -7.71 16.28 -3.80
CA LEU A 71 -7.43 14.93 -3.29
C LEU A 71 -8.72 14.13 -3.11
N GLU A 72 -9.80 14.75 -2.61
CA GLU A 72 -11.11 14.11 -2.52
C GLU A 72 -11.63 13.66 -3.89
N GLU A 73 -11.53 14.53 -4.90
CA GLU A 73 -11.91 14.21 -6.29
C GLU A 73 -11.02 13.09 -6.88
N PHE A 74 -9.71 13.15 -6.63
CA PHE A 74 -8.79 12.09 -7.04
C PHE A 74 -9.14 10.73 -6.44
N PHE A 75 -9.40 10.67 -5.13
CA PHE A 75 -9.77 9.41 -4.47
C PHE A 75 -11.12 8.88 -4.93
N LEU A 76 -12.07 9.76 -5.24
CA LEU A 76 -13.34 9.35 -5.85
C LEU A 76 -13.13 8.67 -7.20
N HIS A 77 -12.32 9.26 -8.08
CA HIS A 77 -12.00 8.66 -9.37
C HIS A 77 -11.19 7.37 -9.26
N ALA A 78 -10.24 7.31 -8.33
CA ALA A 78 -9.49 6.09 -8.04
C ALA A 78 -10.42 4.96 -7.57
N LYS A 79 -11.41 5.27 -6.72
CA LYS A 79 -12.41 4.30 -6.25
C LYS A 79 -13.33 3.82 -7.38
N GLN A 80 -13.71 4.70 -8.30
CA GLN A 80 -14.48 4.33 -9.49
C GLN A 80 -13.70 3.35 -10.38
N LEU A 81 -12.40 3.60 -10.58
CA LEU A 81 -11.53 2.70 -11.34
C LEU A 81 -11.36 1.35 -10.64
N GLU A 82 -11.14 1.34 -9.32
CA GLU A 82 -11.04 0.11 -8.53
C GLU A 82 -12.31 -0.76 -8.67
N GLN A 83 -13.50 -0.14 -8.63
CA GLN A 83 -14.75 -0.86 -8.84
C GLN A 83 -14.90 -1.43 -10.25
N LEU A 84 -14.51 -0.67 -11.28
CA LEU A 84 -14.51 -1.15 -12.67
C LEU A 84 -13.59 -2.36 -12.82
N PHE A 85 -12.36 -2.28 -12.32
CA PHE A 85 -11.41 -3.40 -12.38
C PHE A 85 -11.87 -4.61 -11.56
N LEU A 86 -12.51 -4.40 -10.41
CA LEU A 86 -13.07 -5.49 -9.61
C LEU A 86 -14.24 -6.18 -10.33
N ILE A 87 -15.14 -5.41 -10.95
CA ILE A 87 -16.26 -5.93 -11.74
C ILE A 87 -15.75 -6.68 -12.97
N ASP A 88 -14.77 -6.14 -13.69
CA ASP A 88 -14.16 -6.81 -14.85
C ASP A 88 -13.43 -8.09 -14.45
N SER A 89 -12.75 -8.10 -13.31
CA SER A 89 -12.10 -9.30 -12.75
C SER A 89 -13.13 -10.37 -12.39
N VAL A 90 -14.21 -10.01 -11.70
CA VAL A 90 -15.30 -10.93 -11.34
C VAL A 90 -16.01 -11.44 -12.60
N ARG A 91 -16.20 -10.59 -13.62
CA ARG A 91 -16.80 -10.99 -14.90
C ARG A 91 -15.90 -11.93 -15.69
N SER A 92 -14.59 -11.67 -15.71
CA SER A 92 -13.60 -12.56 -16.34
C SER A 92 -13.60 -13.93 -15.67
N LEU A 93 -13.62 -13.98 -14.32
CA LEU A 93 -13.71 -15.22 -13.54
C LEU A 93 -15.04 -15.96 -13.76
N SER A 94 -16.14 -15.21 -13.94
CA SER A 94 -17.46 -15.77 -14.25
C SER A 94 -17.55 -16.35 -15.67
N CYS A 95 -16.79 -15.81 -16.62
CA CYS A 95 -16.69 -16.36 -17.99
C CYS A 95 -15.81 -17.61 -18.06
N THR A 96 -14.74 -17.71 -17.26
CA THR A 96 -13.94 -18.95 -17.16
C THR A 96 -14.68 -20.09 -16.45
N GLY A 97 -15.71 -19.78 -15.66
CA GLY A 97 -16.54 -20.78 -14.97
C GLY A 97 -17.56 -21.51 -15.87
N LEU A 98 -17.81 -21.04 -17.09
CA LEU A 98 -18.81 -21.60 -18.01
C LEU A 98 -18.23 -22.37 -19.20
N GLU A 99 -16.91 -22.35 -19.41
CA GLU A 99 -16.25 -23.16 -20.45
C GLU A 99 -15.61 -24.46 -19.90
N SER A 100 -15.68 -24.72 -18.59
CA SER A 100 -15.22 -25.98 -17.98
C SER A 100 -16.31 -27.08 -17.90
N SER A 101 -17.12 -27.23 -18.95
CA SER A 101 -18.04 -28.38 -19.07
C SER A 101 -18.08 -28.98 -20.48
N ALA A 102 -17.10 -28.69 -21.33
CA ALA A 102 -17.00 -29.32 -22.64
C ALA A 102 -15.55 -29.43 -23.12
N SER A 103 -14.74 -30.29 -22.49
CA SER A 103 -13.79 -31.20 -23.16
C SER A 103 -12.97 -31.97 -22.12
N ASP A 104 -13.11 -33.29 -22.16
CA ASP A 104 -12.07 -34.22 -21.71
C ASP A 104 -10.78 -33.92 -22.48
N ASP A 105 -9.78 -33.33 -21.83
CA ASP A 105 -8.37 -33.69 -22.05
C ASP A 105 -7.49 -33.07 -20.95
N VAL A 106 -6.69 -33.92 -20.33
CA VAL A 106 -5.76 -33.58 -19.25
C VAL A 106 -4.56 -32.82 -19.83
N PRO A 107 -4.11 -31.73 -19.19
CA PRO A 107 -2.68 -31.66 -18.90
C PRO A 107 -2.42 -31.40 -17.42
N GLU A 108 -1.57 -32.27 -16.91
CA GLU A 108 -1.01 -32.41 -15.59
C GLU A 108 -0.08 -31.21 -15.25
N GLU A 109 -0.62 -30.01 -14.99
CA GLU A 109 0.16 -28.85 -14.50
C GLU A 109 -0.60 -28.00 -13.46
N LEU A 110 -1.08 -28.63 -12.38
CA LEU A 110 -1.81 -27.95 -11.29
C LEU A 110 -1.13 -27.98 -9.92
N GLU A 111 0.15 -28.36 -9.83
CA GLU A 111 0.84 -28.53 -8.54
C GLU A 111 1.70 -27.33 -8.09
N GLN A 112 1.74 -26.22 -8.82
CA GLN A 112 2.67 -25.11 -8.50
C GLN A 112 2.00 -23.75 -8.24
N CYS A 113 0.78 -23.74 -7.66
CA CYS A 113 0.12 -22.49 -7.25
C CYS A 113 -0.27 -22.41 -5.76
N GLY A 114 -0.21 -23.50 -4.98
CA GLY A 114 -0.63 -23.48 -3.57
C GLY A 114 0.40 -22.92 -2.56
N ALA A 115 1.68 -22.87 -2.92
CA ALA A 115 2.75 -22.51 -1.98
C ALA A 115 2.87 -20.99 -1.73
N LYS A 116 2.53 -20.15 -2.70
CA LYS A 116 2.65 -18.68 -2.58
C LYS A 116 1.56 -18.08 -1.70
N ASP A 117 0.33 -18.58 -1.80
CA ASP A 117 -0.79 -18.11 -1.00
C ASP A 117 -0.63 -18.47 0.49
N GLY A 118 -0.09 -19.67 0.79
CA GLY A 118 0.18 -20.08 2.17
C GLY A 118 1.30 -19.29 2.84
N GLN A 119 2.31 -18.86 2.08
CA GLN A 119 3.40 -18.02 2.60
C GLN A 119 2.92 -16.59 2.89
N GLN A 120 2.10 -16.02 2.00
CA GLN A 120 1.49 -14.71 2.24
C GLN A 120 0.51 -14.75 3.42
N ALA A 121 -0.29 -15.82 3.56
CA ALA A 121 -1.16 -16.00 4.70
C ALA A 121 -0.37 -16.06 6.03
N SER A 122 0.75 -16.79 6.06
CA SER A 122 1.61 -16.86 7.24
C SER A 122 2.28 -15.53 7.58
N GLU A 123 2.66 -14.73 6.59
CA GLU A 123 3.24 -13.40 6.80
C GLU A 123 2.20 -12.43 7.38
N LEU A 124 0.97 -12.46 6.84
CA LEU A 124 -0.15 -11.68 7.36
C LEU A 124 -0.55 -12.11 8.78
N GLU A 125 -0.58 -13.41 9.08
CA GLU A 125 -0.85 -13.91 10.43
C GLU A 125 0.19 -13.41 11.45
N LEU A 126 1.47 -13.37 11.05
CA LEU A 126 2.54 -12.85 11.91
C LEU A 126 2.41 -11.33 12.11
N GLU A 127 2.08 -10.59 11.06
CA GLU A 127 1.83 -9.15 11.14
C GLU A 127 0.63 -8.84 12.05
N ILE A 128 -0.46 -9.61 11.96
CA ILE A 128 -1.61 -9.50 12.86
C ILE A 128 -1.18 -9.67 14.31
N LEU A 129 -0.42 -10.72 14.64
CA LEU A 129 0.08 -10.94 16.01
C LEU A 129 0.96 -9.78 16.50
N ASN A 130 1.78 -9.20 15.62
CA ASN A 130 2.61 -8.06 15.96
C ASN A 130 1.78 -6.79 16.20
N LEU A 131 0.78 -6.53 15.36
CA LEU A 131 -0.15 -5.41 15.53
C LEU A 131 -1.00 -5.56 16.79
N GLU A 132 -1.43 -6.77 17.14
CA GLU A 132 -2.14 -7.07 18.38
C GLU A 132 -1.28 -6.78 19.62
N ALA A 133 0.01 -7.13 19.58
CA ALA A 133 0.95 -6.83 20.64
C ALA A 133 1.20 -5.32 20.79
N GLU A 134 1.39 -4.60 19.68
CA GLU A 134 1.52 -3.13 19.72
C GLU A 134 0.24 -2.47 20.25
N LEU A 135 -0.94 -2.92 19.82
CA LEU A 135 -2.21 -2.43 20.34
C LEU A 135 -2.33 -2.60 21.86
N ALA A 136 -1.92 -3.76 22.39
CA ALA A 136 -1.92 -4.00 23.83
C ALA A 136 -0.99 -3.02 24.57
N GLU A 137 0.25 -2.82 24.08
CA GLU A 137 1.18 -1.86 24.67
C GLU A 137 0.65 -0.42 24.64
N LYS A 138 0.01 -0.01 23.54
CA LYS A 138 -0.59 1.32 23.40
C LYS A 138 -1.74 1.52 24.38
N ASN A 139 -2.59 0.50 24.57
CA ASN A 139 -3.67 0.55 25.56
C ASN A 139 -3.11 0.69 26.98
N ASP A 140 -2.08 -0.07 27.35
CA ASP A 140 -1.40 0.08 28.64
C ASP A 140 -0.83 1.49 28.84
N LEU A 141 -0.32 2.10 27.77
CA LEU A 141 0.20 3.47 27.81
C LEU A 141 -0.91 4.51 28.00
N ILE A 142 -2.05 4.31 27.32
CA ILE A 142 -3.25 5.14 27.48
C ILE A 142 -3.73 5.11 28.93
N ASP A 143 -3.79 3.95 29.56
CA ASP A 143 -4.22 3.83 30.96
C ASP A 143 -3.27 4.59 31.91
N LYS A 144 -1.94 4.43 31.72
CA LYS A 144 -0.93 5.18 32.49
C LYS A 144 -1.08 6.70 32.32
N TYR A 145 -1.27 7.18 31.09
CA TYR A 145 -1.46 8.61 30.85
C TYR A 145 -2.81 9.13 31.34
N THR A 146 -3.85 8.29 31.33
CA THR A 146 -5.17 8.63 31.88
C THR A 146 -5.07 8.95 33.36
N ASP A 147 -4.29 8.19 34.13
CA ASP A 147 -4.05 8.47 35.56
C ASP A 147 -3.26 9.75 35.78
N VAL A 148 -2.25 10.01 34.93
CA VAL A 148 -1.48 11.26 34.97
C VAL A 148 -2.43 12.44 34.74
N VAL A 149 -3.21 12.43 33.66
CA VAL A 149 -4.18 13.47 33.32
C VAL A 149 -5.15 13.70 34.48
N ARG A 150 -5.74 12.64 35.04
CA ARG A 150 -6.63 12.74 36.21
C ARG A 150 -5.94 13.38 37.42
N GLY A 151 -4.67 13.06 37.65
CA GLY A 151 -3.85 13.70 38.68
C GLY A 151 -3.66 15.20 38.45
N TRP A 152 -3.44 15.61 37.20
CA TRP A 152 -3.33 17.01 36.81
C TRP A 152 -4.66 17.76 36.92
N GLU A 153 -5.77 17.16 36.51
CA GLU A 153 -7.11 17.73 36.68
C GLU A 153 -7.42 18.03 38.14
N GLY A 154 -7.06 17.11 39.05
CA GLY A 154 -7.22 17.33 40.49
C GLY A 154 -6.35 18.47 41.03
N LYS A 155 -5.11 18.61 40.54
CA LYS A 155 -4.24 19.75 40.90
C LYS A 155 -4.82 21.06 40.37
N PHE A 156 -5.32 21.07 39.13
CA PHE A 156 -5.92 22.24 38.50
C PHE A 156 -7.16 22.69 39.26
N LYS A 157 -8.08 21.76 39.62
CA LYS A 157 -9.25 22.05 40.45
C LYS A 157 -8.88 22.69 41.81
N ARG A 158 -7.84 22.18 42.47
CA ARG A 158 -7.36 22.77 43.74
C ARG A 158 -6.78 24.18 43.53
N LEU A 159 -6.05 24.37 42.44
CA LEU A 159 -5.51 25.68 42.10
C LEU A 159 -6.63 26.67 41.78
N GLU A 160 -7.61 26.27 40.96
CA GLU A 160 -8.79 27.06 40.61
C GLU A 160 -9.58 27.46 41.86
N HIS A 161 -9.78 26.53 42.80
CA HIS A 161 -10.46 26.84 44.07
C HIS A 161 -9.69 27.87 44.92
N ARG A 162 -8.36 27.84 44.91
CA ARG A 162 -7.51 28.82 45.63
C ARG A 162 -7.42 30.17 44.92
N MET A 163 -7.52 30.16 43.59
CA MET A 163 -7.44 31.35 42.75
C MET A 163 -8.80 32.03 42.57
N SER A 164 -9.89 31.34 42.89
CA SER A 164 -11.20 31.95 42.95
C SER A 164 -11.17 33.04 44.02
N PRO A 165 -11.30 34.33 43.66
CA PRO A 165 -11.39 35.39 44.65
C PRO A 165 -12.64 35.08 45.48
N ALA A 166 -12.48 35.01 46.80
CA ALA A 166 -13.62 34.96 47.70
C ALA A 166 -14.53 36.15 47.33
N ARG A 167 -15.67 35.86 46.71
CA ARG A 167 -16.71 36.87 46.49
C ARG A 167 -17.19 37.28 47.88
N GLU A 168 -16.71 38.43 48.34
CA GLU A 168 -17.44 39.26 49.31
C GLU A 168 -18.81 39.66 48.74
#